data_AF-A0A832C126-F1
#
_entry.id   AF-A0A832C126-F1
#
_cell.length_a   1.000
_cell.length_b   1.000
_cell.length_c   1.000
_cell.angle_alpha   90.00
_cell.angle_beta   90.00
_cell.angle_gamma   90.00
#
_symmetry.space_group_name_H-M   'P 1'
#
loop_
_entity.id
_entity.type
_entity.pdbx_description
1 polymer ?
#
loop_
_entity_poly.entity_id
_entity_poly.type
_entity_poly.pdbx_seq_one_letter_code
_entity_poly.pdbx_strand_id
1 'polypeptide(L)'
;MRDTLRSKTLFSASQEVIPGGVNSPVRAFRAVGGQPLFIERGEGPYLWDVDGQRYIDYVLSWGPLILGHAHPAVVAAIQQAAARGTSYGAPTESEWLLAREIMMHMPCIEQ
;
A
#
# COMPACT_ATOMS: atom_id res chain seq x y z
N MET A 1 23.45 -11.28 -10.13
CA MET A 1 22.08 -10.76 -10.34
C MET A 1 21.28 -11.13 -9.10
N ARG A 2 20.46 -10.24 -8.55
CA ARG A 2 19.62 -10.59 -7.39
C ARG A 2 18.62 -11.67 -7.83
N ASP A 3 18.47 -12.73 -7.05
CA ASP A 3 17.52 -13.80 -7.36
C ASP A 3 16.11 -13.33 -6.98
N THR A 4 15.16 -13.53 -7.88
CA THR A 4 13.76 -13.12 -7.72
C THR A 4 12.80 -14.27 -8.00
N LEU A 5 13.27 -15.52 -7.87
CA LEU A 5 12.56 -16.74 -8.25
C LEU A 5 11.13 -16.81 -7.69
N ARG A 6 10.93 -16.43 -6.42
CA ARG A 6 9.60 -16.46 -5.79
C ARG A 6 8.68 -15.43 -6.41
N SER A 7 9.17 -14.20 -6.64
CA SER A 7 8.42 -13.18 -7.39
C SER A 7 8.04 -13.69 -8.78
N LYS A 8 8.92 -14.43 -9.47
CA LYS A 8 8.60 -14.99 -10.79
C LYS A 8 7.48 -16.01 -10.75
N THR A 9 7.57 -16.96 -9.81
CA THR A 9 6.54 -17.99 -9.63
C THR A 9 5.18 -17.37 -9.31
N LEU A 10 5.14 -16.37 -8.42
CA LEU A 10 3.89 -15.69 -8.05
C LEU A 10 3.30 -14.89 -9.22
N PHE A 11 4.14 -14.24 -10.03
CA PHE A 11 3.67 -13.52 -11.21
C PHE A 11 3.05 -14.49 -12.23
N SER A 12 3.72 -15.60 -12.54
CA SER A 12 3.17 -16.63 -13.44
C SER A 12 1.84 -17.18 -12.93
N ALA A 13 1.74 -17.52 -11.64
CA ALA A 13 0.48 -17.98 -11.05
C ALA A 13 -0.62 -16.90 -11.13
N SER A 14 -0.25 -15.62 -10.97
CA SER A 14 -1.19 -14.50 -11.04
C SER A 14 -1.72 -14.26 -12.45
N GLN A 15 -0.93 -14.55 -13.50
CA GLN A 15 -1.37 -14.40 -14.90
C GLN A 15 -2.51 -15.35 -15.27
N GLU A 16 -2.65 -16.49 -14.59
CA GLU A 16 -3.73 -17.45 -14.81
C GLU A 16 -5.09 -16.94 -14.30
N VAL A 17 -5.11 -15.99 -13.36
CA VAL A 17 -6.34 -15.58 -12.66
C VAL A 17 -6.57 -14.06 -12.61
N ILE A 18 -5.57 -13.24 -12.93
CA ILE A 18 -5.67 -11.78 -12.96
C ILE A 18 -5.22 -11.29 -14.34
N PRO A 19 -6.02 -10.47 -15.06
CA PRO A 19 -5.61 -9.92 -16.35
C PRO A 19 -4.26 -9.20 -16.28
N GLY A 20 -3.27 -9.70 -17.03
CA GLY A 20 -1.92 -9.17 -17.02
C GLY A 20 -1.12 -9.45 -15.73
N GLY A 21 -1.62 -10.33 -14.85
CA GLY A 21 -0.99 -10.73 -13.60
C GLY A 21 -1.04 -9.69 -12.48
N VAL A 22 -1.76 -8.57 -12.64
CA VAL A 22 -1.79 -7.44 -11.69
C VAL A 22 -3.14 -6.73 -11.62
N ASN A 23 -3.49 -6.20 -10.45
CA ASN A 23 -4.72 -5.41 -10.24
C ASN A 23 -4.60 -3.93 -10.65
N SER A 24 -3.42 -3.48 -11.06
CA SER A 24 -3.20 -2.13 -11.60
C SER A 24 -2.10 -2.19 -12.66
N PRO A 25 -2.33 -1.69 -13.90
CA PRO A 25 -1.43 -1.93 -15.04
C PRO A 25 0.03 -1.53 -14.82
N VAL A 26 0.28 -0.44 -14.07
CA VAL A 26 1.64 0.05 -13.79
C VAL A 26 2.50 -0.98 -13.07
N ARG A 27 1.87 -1.88 -12.30
CA ARG A 27 2.55 -2.92 -11.53
C ARG A 27 3.10 -4.05 -12.41
N ALA A 28 2.69 -4.15 -13.68
CA ALA A 28 3.18 -5.18 -14.61
C ALA A 28 4.57 -4.86 -15.19
N PHE A 29 5.18 -3.73 -14.85
CA PHE A 29 6.53 -3.32 -15.27
C PHE A 29 6.73 -3.23 -16.80
N ARG A 30 5.66 -3.23 -17.59
CA ARG A 30 5.73 -3.22 -19.07
C ARG A 30 6.55 -2.07 -19.65
N ALA A 31 6.53 -0.90 -18.98
CA ALA A 31 7.26 0.29 -19.43
C ALA A 31 8.78 0.21 -19.22
N VAL A 32 9.24 -0.62 -18.28
CA VAL A 32 10.68 -0.75 -17.91
C VAL A 32 11.26 -2.12 -18.28
N GLY A 33 10.40 -3.06 -18.68
CA GLY A 33 10.78 -4.45 -18.95
C GLY A 33 11.07 -5.23 -17.67
N GLY A 34 11.44 -6.50 -17.84
CA GLY A 34 11.68 -7.41 -16.73
C GLY A 34 10.39 -7.94 -16.11
N GLN A 35 10.47 -8.35 -14.85
CA GLN A 35 9.39 -9.00 -14.13
C GLN A 35 9.02 -8.21 -12.88
N PRO A 36 7.72 -8.07 -12.54
CA PRO A 36 7.30 -7.41 -11.31
C PRO A 36 7.89 -8.06 -10.06
N LEU A 37 8.23 -7.23 -9.08
CA LEU A 37 8.56 -7.68 -7.74
C LEU A 37 7.27 -7.91 -6.95
N PHE A 38 7.22 -9.02 -6.22
CA PHE A 38 6.17 -9.24 -5.22
C PHE A 38 6.70 -8.79 -3.87
N ILE A 39 5.94 -7.92 -3.19
CA ILE A 39 6.40 -7.28 -1.95
C ILE A 39 5.82 -8.03 -0.74
N GLU A 40 6.67 -8.37 0.23
CA GLU A 40 6.28 -9.05 1.46
C GLU A 40 5.98 -8.06 2.58
N ARG A 41 6.85 -7.06 2.77
CA ARG A 41 6.72 -6.10 3.87
C ARG A 41 7.41 -4.76 3.57
N GLY A 42 7.09 -3.76 4.37
CA GLY A 42 7.79 -2.48 4.41
C GLY A 42 7.93 -1.97 5.84
N GLU A 43 8.93 -1.14 6.08
CA GLU A 43 9.22 -0.50 7.36
C GLU A 43 10.02 0.78 7.12
N GLY A 44 9.50 1.92 7.59
CA GLY A 44 10.09 3.24 7.34
C GLY A 44 10.27 3.50 5.83
N PRO A 45 11.47 3.88 5.37
CA PRO A 45 11.73 4.17 3.96
C PRO A 45 12.10 2.93 3.14
N TYR A 46 11.89 1.71 3.66
CA TYR A 46 12.33 0.48 3.02
C TYR A 46 11.17 -0.47 2.67
N LEU A 47 11.35 -1.22 1.59
CA LEU A 47 10.51 -2.35 1.20
C LEU A 47 11.35 -3.62 1.07
N TRP A 48 10.73 -4.77 1.29
CA TRP A 48 11.30 -6.10 1.10
C TRP A 48 10.42 -6.89 0.15
N ASP A 49 11.02 -7.44 -0.90
CA ASP A 49 10.33 -8.41 -1.75
C ASP A 49 10.23 -9.78 -1.08
N VAL A 50 9.41 -10.67 -1.65
CA VAL A 50 9.21 -12.05 -1.20
C VAL A 50 10.46 -12.93 -1.35
N ASP A 51 11.50 -12.43 -1.99
CA ASP A 51 12.81 -13.07 -2.15
C ASP A 51 13.80 -12.57 -1.06
N GLY A 52 13.33 -11.74 -0.13
CA GLY A 52 14.10 -11.22 1.00
C GLY A 52 14.98 -10.00 0.68
N GLN A 53 14.89 -9.47 -0.54
CA GLN A 53 15.71 -8.36 -0.97
C GLN A 53 15.13 -7.04 -0.47
N ARG A 54 15.98 -6.24 0.21
CA ARG A 54 15.65 -4.89 0.65
C ARG A 54 15.93 -3.82 -0.42
N TYR A 55 15.05 -2.83 -0.52
CA TYR A 55 15.18 -1.65 -1.36
C TYR A 55 14.84 -0.38 -0.56
N ILE A 56 15.47 0.75 -0.92
CA ILE A 56 15.00 2.08 -0.51
C ILE A 56 13.77 2.38 -1.38
N ASP A 57 12.64 2.72 -0.76
CA ASP A 57 11.38 2.95 -1.45
C ASP A 57 11.19 4.42 -1.81
N TYR A 58 11.27 4.73 -3.11
CA TYR A 58 10.87 6.03 -3.65
C TYR A 58 9.48 5.99 -4.31
N VAL A 59 8.86 4.81 -4.41
CA VAL A 59 7.49 4.66 -4.94
C VAL A 59 6.48 5.00 -3.86
N LEU A 60 6.69 4.53 -2.62
CA LEU A 60 5.87 4.88 -1.45
C LEU A 60 4.36 4.72 -1.70
N SER A 61 4.00 3.57 -2.30
CA SER A 61 2.64 3.26 -2.73
C SER A 61 2.00 4.31 -3.65
N TRP A 62 2.81 5.00 -4.45
CA TRP A 62 2.40 6.08 -5.33
C TRP A 62 1.94 7.34 -4.60
N GLY A 63 2.41 7.57 -3.37
CA GLY A 63 2.17 8.80 -2.60
C GLY A 63 1.66 8.64 -1.16
N PRO A 64 0.73 7.73 -0.83
CA PRO A 64 0.08 7.69 0.49
C PRO A 64 1.03 7.50 1.67
N LEU A 65 2.18 6.87 1.46
CA LEU A 65 3.13 6.52 2.51
C LEU A 65 4.11 7.66 2.82
N ILE A 66 3.59 8.87 3.05
CA ILE A 66 4.41 10.06 3.36
C ILE A 66 5.23 9.90 4.65
N LEU A 67 4.73 9.12 5.61
CA LEU A 67 5.43 8.76 6.85
C LEU A 67 6.27 7.48 6.74
N GLY A 68 6.38 6.91 5.53
CA GLY A 68 6.96 5.60 5.29
C GLY A 68 6.01 4.45 5.65
N HIS A 69 6.51 3.23 5.44
CA HIS A 69 5.78 2.00 5.72
C HIS A 69 5.69 1.72 7.23
N ALA A 70 4.56 1.18 7.67
CA ALA A 70 4.34 0.70 9.04
C ALA A 70 4.70 1.71 10.15
N HIS A 71 4.41 3.00 9.94
CA HIS A 71 4.65 4.03 10.96
C HIS A 71 3.93 3.67 12.28
N PRO A 72 4.62 3.61 13.44
CA PRO A 72 4.07 3.03 14.68
C PRO A 72 2.73 3.63 15.13
N ALA A 73 2.57 4.96 15.01
CA ALA A 73 1.32 5.63 15.39
C ALA A 73 0.13 5.23 14.49
N VAL A 74 0.37 5.03 13.19
CA VAL A 74 -0.67 4.64 12.22
C VAL A 74 -1.06 3.18 12.46
N VAL A 75 -0.08 2.30 12.66
CA VAL A 75 -0.31 0.88 12.97
C VAL A 75 -1.14 0.74 14.25
N ALA A 76 -0.78 1.46 15.32
CA ALA A 76 -1.52 1.43 16.58
C ALA A 76 -2.97 1.91 16.42
N ALA A 77 -3.20 3.00 15.68
CA ALA A 77 -4.55 3.51 15.41
C ALA A 77 -5.40 2.51 14.62
N ILE A 78 -4.83 1.86 13.59
CA ILE A 78 -5.52 0.83 12.80
C ILE A 78 -5.86 -0.38 13.69
N GLN A 79 -4.94 -0.85 14.53
CA GLN A 79 -5.17 -1.98 15.43
C GLN A 79 -6.30 -1.68 16.43
N GLN A 80 -6.33 -0.48 17.01
CA GLN A 80 -7.39 -0.05 17.92
C GLN A 80 -8.75 0.09 17.21
N ALA A 81 -8.77 0.60 15.98
CA ALA A 81 -9.98 0.69 15.18
C ALA A 81 -10.51 -0.72 14.84
N ALA A 82 -9.64 -1.60 14.34
CA ALA A 82 -10.01 -2.96 13.96
C ALA A 82 -10.56 -3.78 15.13
N ALA A 83 -10.02 -3.60 16.34
CA ALA A 83 -10.51 -4.27 17.56
C ALA A 83 -11.96 -3.91 17.93
N ARG A 84 -12.50 -2.80 17.40
CA ARG A 84 -13.89 -2.36 17.63
C ARG A 84 -14.83 -2.69 16.47
N GLY A 85 -14.30 -3.19 15.35
CA GLY A 85 -15.01 -3.37 14.09
C GLY A 85 -14.58 -2.33 13.05
N THR A 86 -14.46 -2.76 11.79
CA THR A 86 -13.98 -1.91 10.70
C THR A 86 -15.10 -1.25 9.89
N SER A 87 -16.36 -1.61 10.13
CA SER A 87 -17.53 -1.07 9.44
C SER A 87 -18.80 -1.30 10.27
N TYR A 88 -19.71 -0.32 10.28
CA TYR A 88 -20.90 -0.32 11.15
C TYR A 88 -22.23 -0.08 10.43
N GLY A 89 -22.22 0.39 9.18
CA GLY A 89 -23.45 0.78 8.47
C GLY A 89 -24.22 1.94 9.10
N ALA A 90 -23.57 2.69 10.01
CA ALA A 90 -24.11 3.83 10.73
C ALA A 90 -23.01 4.88 10.94
N PRO A 91 -23.36 6.17 11.16
CA PRO A 91 -22.37 7.24 11.33
C PRO A 91 -21.45 7.03 12.55
N THR A 92 -20.21 7.50 12.44
CA THR A 92 -19.18 7.47 13.48
C THR A 92 -18.58 8.85 13.73
N GLU A 93 -18.09 9.08 14.96
CA GLU A 93 -17.38 10.32 15.31
C GLU A 93 -16.11 10.52 14.45
N SER A 94 -15.45 9.44 14.05
CA SER A 94 -14.23 9.49 13.24
C SER A 94 -14.47 10.10 11.85
N GLU A 95 -15.65 9.91 11.26
CA GLU A 95 -16.01 10.55 9.99
C GLU A 95 -16.07 12.08 10.13
N TRP A 96 -16.66 12.58 11.21
CA TRP A 96 -16.73 14.01 11.51
C TRP A 96 -15.34 14.61 11.77
N LEU A 97 -14.51 13.92 12.58
CA LEU A 97 -13.15 14.37 12.86
C LEU A 97 -12.32 14.48 11.58
N LEU A 98 -12.37 13.48 10.70
CA LEU A 98 -11.64 13.49 9.44
C LEU A 98 -12.10 14.65 8.53
N ALA A 99 -13.40 14.86 8.38
CA ALA A 99 -13.94 15.96 7.58
C ALA A 99 -13.45 17.33 8.10
N ARG A 100 -13.46 17.51 9.42
CA ARG A 100 -12.95 18.74 10.05
C ARG A 100 -11.47 18.97 9.76
N GLU A 101 -10.62 17.95 9.91
CA GLU A 101 -9.17 18.07 9.61
C GLU A 101 -8.93 18.43 8.14
N ILE A 102 -9.67 17.79 7.22
CA ILE A 102 -9.59 18.09 5.78
C ILE A 102 -9.94 19.56 5.51
N MET A 103 -11.05 20.06 6.05
CA MET A 103 -11.46 21.47 5.86
C MET A 103 -10.43 22.45 6.41
N MET A 104 -9.77 22.14 7.53
CA MET A 104 -8.72 22.99 8.09
C MET A 104 -7.49 23.07 7.18
N HIS A 105 -7.14 21.99 6.49
CA HIS A 105 -5.97 21.94 5.61
C HIS A 105 -6.26 22.31 4.15
N MET A 106 -7.53 22.28 3.72
CA MET A 106 -7.96 22.59 2.37
C MET A 106 -9.14 23.59 2.39
N PRO A 107 -8.87 24.90 2.59
CA PRO A 107 -9.91 25.92 2.79
C PRO A 107 -10.86 26.16 1.61
N CYS A 108 -10.54 25.63 0.44
CA CYS A 108 -11.37 25.75 -0.76
C CYS A 108 -12.45 24.67 -0.90
N ILE A 109 -12.52 23.71 0.03
CA ILE A 109 -13.53 22.65 -0.01
C ILE A 109 -14.91 23.22 0.30
N GLU A 110 -15.86 22.94 -0.59
CA GLU A 110 -17.28 23.28 -0.42
C GLU A 110 -17.92 22.44 0.69
N GLN A 111 -18.97 22.98 1.33
CA GLN A 111 -19.73 22.33 2.40
C GLN A 111 -20.95 21.59 1.87
#